data_AF-G9KN17-F1
#
_entry.id   AF-G9KN17-F1
#
_cell.length_a   1.000
_cell.length_b   1.000
_cell.length_c   1.000
_cell.angle_alpha   90.00
_cell.angle_beta   90.00
_cell.angle_gamma   90.00
#
_symmetry.space_group_name_H-M   'P 1'
#
loop_
_entity.id
_entity.type
_entity.pdbx_description
1 polymer ?
#
loop_
_entity_poly.entity_id
_entity_poly.type
_entity_poly.pdbx_seq_one_letter_code
_entity_poly.pdbx_strand_id
1 'polypeptide(L)'
;EDRKVISLQLDKDHHAVYVAFSSCVIRLPLSRCERYGSCKKSCVASRDPYCGCLSQGTCGRVTPGMLAGGYEQDTEYGNTAHLGDCHEILPTSTTPDYKIFGGPTSDMEVSSSSVTTMASIPEITPKVIDTWRPKLTSSRKFVVQD
;
A
#
# COMPACT_ATOMS: atom_id res chain seq x y z
N GLU A 1 -10.49 -20.89 9.31
CA GLU A 1 -10.59 -20.10 10.57
C GLU A 1 -9.41 -19.17 10.85
N ASP A 2 -8.15 -19.63 10.98
CA ASP A 2 -7.05 -18.76 11.47
C ASP A 2 -6.64 -17.55 10.61
N ARG A 3 -7.13 -17.46 9.36
CA ARG A 3 -6.90 -16.29 8.49
C ARG A 3 -8.07 -15.29 8.48
N LYS A 4 -9.14 -15.57 9.22
CA LYS A 4 -10.31 -14.69 9.30
C LYS A 4 -9.98 -13.52 10.23
N VAL A 5 -10.07 -12.30 9.71
CA VAL A 5 -9.95 -11.08 10.52
C VAL A 5 -11.19 -10.97 11.42
N ILE A 6 -10.95 -10.85 12.73
CA ILE A 6 -12.00 -10.71 13.74
C ILE A 6 -12.22 -9.23 14.08
N SER A 7 -11.14 -8.44 14.14
CA SER A 7 -11.21 -7.01 14.46
C SER A 7 -10.03 -6.24 13.85
N LEU A 8 -10.24 -4.94 13.65
CA LEU A 8 -9.26 -3.97 13.19
C LEU A 8 -9.26 -2.76 14.13
N GLN A 9 -8.08 -2.39 14.65
CA GLN A 9 -7.92 -1.21 15.48
C GLN A 9 -6.88 -0.27 14.86
N LEU A 10 -7.26 0.99 14.64
CA LEU A 10 -6.36 2.04 14.23
C LEU A 10 -5.75 2.72 15.46
N ASP A 11 -4.42 2.79 15.49
CA ASP A 11 -3.64 3.53 16.47
C ASP A 11 -2.95 4.70 15.77
N LYS A 12 -3.50 5.90 15.97
CA LYS A 12 -3.01 7.13 15.31
C LYS A 12 -1.69 7.60 15.91
N ASP A 13 -1.51 7.40 17.21
CA ASP A 13 -0.35 7.90 17.95
C ASP A 13 0.90 7.08 17.60
N HIS A 14 0.74 5.76 17.47
CA HIS A 14 1.82 4.85 17.07
C HIS A 14 1.83 4.53 15.57
N HIS A 15 0.94 5.15 14.78
CA HIS A 15 0.83 5.02 13.32
C HIS A 15 0.79 3.57 12.83
N ALA A 16 -0.10 2.81 13.43
CA ALA A 16 -0.23 1.40 13.16
C ALA A 16 -1.69 0.98 13.07
N VAL A 17 -1.91 -0.11 12.35
CA VAL A 17 -3.17 -0.85 12.36
C VAL A 17 -2.89 -2.20 13.00
N TYR A 18 -3.65 -2.53 14.03
CA TYR A 18 -3.65 -3.85 14.64
C TYR A 18 -4.75 -4.69 13.99
N VAL A 19 -4.40 -5.89 13.56
CA VAL A 19 -5.32 -6.85 12.96
C VAL A 19 -5.39 -8.06 13.88
N ALA A 20 -6.59 -8.37 14.37
CA ALA A 20 -6.82 -9.50 15.26
C ALA A 20 -7.36 -10.71 14.49
N PHE A 21 -6.76 -11.87 14.74
CA PHE A 21 -7.16 -13.20 14.31
C PHE A 21 -7.49 -14.05 15.54
N SER A 22 -8.00 -15.27 15.34
CA SER A 22 -8.27 -16.22 16.44
C SER A 22 -7.02 -16.59 17.24
N SER A 23 -5.88 -16.66 16.57
CA SER A 23 -4.63 -17.17 17.12
C SER A 23 -3.56 -16.10 17.38
N CYS A 24 -3.73 -14.89 16.85
CA CYS A 24 -2.74 -13.83 17.01
C CYS A 24 -3.31 -12.43 16.75
N VAL A 25 -2.55 -11.42 17.17
CA VAL A 25 -2.75 -10.03 16.76
C VAL A 25 -1.46 -9.55 16.10
N ILE A 26 -1.56 -9.00 14.89
CA ILE A 26 -0.41 -8.47 14.16
C ILE A 26 -0.47 -6.94 14.12
N ARG A 27 0.70 -6.30 14.23
CA ARG A 27 0.86 -4.86 14.07
C ARG A 27 1.39 -4.56 12.68
N LEU A 28 0.66 -3.75 11.92
CA LEU A 28 1.06 -3.29 10.60
C LEU A 28 1.32 -1.78 10.63
N PRO A 29 2.40 -1.26 10.03
CA PRO A 29 2.59 0.17 9.89
C PRO A 29 1.50 0.75 8.98
N LEU A 30 0.95 1.92 9.36
CA LEU A 30 -0.15 2.57 8.63
C LEU A 30 0.30 3.13 7.27
N SER A 31 1.58 3.46 7.13
CA SER A 31 2.19 3.81 5.84
C SER A 31 3.58 3.19 5.70
N ARG A 32 4.04 3.01 4.47
CA ARG A 32 5.33 2.39 4.13
C ARG A 32 6.13 3.24 3.15
N CYS A 33 6.27 4.53 3.43
CA CYS A 33 6.79 5.52 2.48
C CYS A 33 8.22 5.22 1.99
N GLU A 34 9.05 4.61 2.84
CA GLU A 34 10.44 4.24 2.51
C GLU A 34 10.54 3.29 1.33
N ARG A 35 9.48 2.52 1.02
CA ARG A 35 9.45 1.62 -0.15
C ARG A 35 9.62 2.34 -1.48
N TYR A 36 9.29 3.64 -1.53
CA TYR A 36 9.39 4.45 -2.74
C TYR A 36 10.79 5.05 -2.91
N GLY A 37 11.65 4.93 -1.89
CA GLY A 37 13.03 5.36 -1.92
C GLY A 37 13.18 6.82 -2.35
N SER A 38 14.10 7.08 -3.26
CA SER A 38 14.30 8.39 -3.90
C SER A 38 13.41 8.63 -5.13
N CYS A 39 12.53 7.69 -5.50
CA CYS A 39 11.68 7.90 -6.67
C CYS A 39 10.48 8.79 -6.35
N LYS A 40 10.63 10.07 -6.70
CA LYS A 40 9.59 11.10 -6.57
C LYS A 40 8.28 10.73 -7.27
N LYS A 41 8.37 10.20 -8.49
CA LYS A 41 7.20 9.78 -9.29
C LYS A 41 6.38 8.71 -8.58
N SER A 42 7.03 7.65 -8.08
CA SER A 42 6.35 6.57 -7.35
C SER A 42 5.75 7.06 -6.03
N CYS A 43 6.46 7.92 -5.30
CA CYS A 43 5.97 8.50 -4.07
C CYS A 43 4.70 9.34 -4.28
N VAL A 44 4.67 10.23 -5.28
CA VAL A 44 3.48 11.04 -5.59
C VAL A 44 2.34 10.19 -6.16
N ALA A 45 2.65 9.25 -7.05
CA ALA A 45 1.67 8.32 -7.62
C ALA A 45 1.03 7.40 -6.58
N SER A 46 1.68 7.18 -5.43
CA SER A 46 1.11 6.39 -4.32
C SER A 46 -0.20 6.97 -3.81
N ARG A 47 -0.34 8.30 -3.88
CA ARG A 47 -1.46 9.06 -3.32
C ARG A 47 -1.72 8.71 -1.85
N ASP A 48 -0.71 8.22 -1.13
CA ASP A 48 -0.81 7.89 0.29
C ASP A 48 -0.78 9.19 1.09
N PRO A 49 -1.84 9.54 1.86
CA PRO A 49 -1.91 10.78 2.64
C PRO A 49 -0.81 10.89 3.70
N TYR A 50 -0.16 9.79 4.06
CA TYR A 50 0.93 9.76 5.03
C TYR A 50 2.32 9.79 4.39
N CYS A 51 2.43 9.80 3.05
CA CYS A 51 3.71 9.83 2.34
C CYS A 51 3.88 11.10 1.51
N GLY A 52 5.09 11.65 1.53
CA GLY A 52 5.47 12.81 0.73
C GLY A 52 6.94 12.78 0.37
N CYS A 53 7.28 13.42 -0.75
CA CYS A 53 8.67 13.59 -1.17
C CYS A 53 9.30 14.67 -0.31
N LEU A 54 10.20 14.28 0.59
CA LEU A 54 10.87 15.19 1.50
C LEU A 54 11.93 16.01 0.75
N SER A 55 12.33 17.15 1.31
CA SER A 55 13.39 18.00 0.75
C SER A 55 14.73 17.29 0.53
N GLN A 56 14.99 16.21 1.27
CA GLN A 56 16.17 15.35 1.12
C GLN A 56 16.14 14.49 -0.16
N GLY A 57 15.07 14.57 -0.96
CA GLY A 57 14.93 13.81 -2.21
C GLY A 57 14.46 12.37 -2.01
N THR A 58 14.04 12.00 -0.80
CA THR A 58 13.48 10.67 -0.48
C THR A 58 12.02 10.76 -0.08
N CYS A 59 11.25 9.72 -0.42
CA CYS A 59 9.89 9.58 0.06
C CYS A 59 9.88 9.18 1.53
N GLY A 60 9.18 9.95 2.34
CA GLY A 60 9.13 9.73 3.78
C GLY A 60 7.74 10.00 4.33
N ARG A 61 7.58 9.67 5.61
CA ARG A 61 6.32 9.89 6.30
C ARG A 61 6.12 11.39 6.56
N VAL A 62 4.91 11.88 6.29
CA VAL A 62 4.50 13.25 6.60
C VAL A 62 3.69 13.28 7.88
N THR A 63 3.93 14.28 8.73
CA THR A 63 3.18 14.49 9.97
C THR A 63 2.60 15.90 10.02
N PRO A 64 1.40 16.09 10.61
CA PRO A 64 0.85 17.42 10.81
C PRO A 64 1.81 18.31 11.60
N GLY A 65 2.17 19.47 11.05
CA GLY A 65 3.13 20.39 11.68
C GLY A 65 4.58 20.26 11.22
N MET A 66 4.90 19.33 10.29
CA MET A 66 6.18 19.35 9.57
C MET A 66 6.28 20.61 8.69
N LEU A 67 6.85 21.68 9.24
CA LEU A 67 7.13 22.94 8.55
C LEU A 67 8.59 23.06 8.08
N ALA A 68 9.50 22.23 8.60
CA ALA A 68 10.92 22.29 8.24
C ALA A 68 11.17 21.52 6.93
N GLY A 69 11.46 22.25 5.85
CA GLY A 69 11.89 21.71 4.56
C GLY A 69 10.79 21.47 3.52
N GLY A 70 9.52 21.41 3.93
CA GLY A 70 8.40 21.13 3.02
C GLY A 70 8.43 19.70 2.46
N TYR A 71 7.33 19.31 1.82
CA TYR A 71 7.24 18.04 1.08
C TYR A 71 6.29 18.18 -0.10
N GLU A 72 6.52 17.41 -1.16
CA GLU A 72 5.62 17.33 -2.31
C GLU A 72 4.74 16.10 -2.22
N GLN A 73 3.43 16.32 -2.33
CA GLN A 73 2.40 15.28 -2.27
C GLN A 73 1.19 15.73 -3.10
N ASP A 74 0.55 14.79 -3.79
CA ASP A 74 -0.72 15.00 -4.47
C ASP A 74 -1.65 13.80 -4.21
N THR A 75 -2.34 13.81 -3.08
CA THR A 75 -3.25 12.74 -2.67
C THR A 75 -4.51 12.68 -3.56
N GLU A 76 -4.93 13.81 -4.12
CA GLU A 76 -6.22 13.96 -4.81
C GLU A 76 -6.17 13.59 -6.29
N TYR A 77 -5.07 13.88 -6.96
CA TYR A 77 -4.91 13.60 -8.39
C TYR A 77 -3.69 12.74 -8.70
N GLY A 78 -2.65 12.76 -7.85
CA GLY A 78 -1.41 12.04 -8.11
C GLY A 78 -0.72 12.50 -9.38
N ASN A 79 -0.68 13.82 -9.64
CA ASN A 79 -0.09 14.34 -10.86
C ASN A 79 1.43 14.08 -10.89
N THR A 80 1.85 13.28 -11.87
CA THR A 80 3.25 12.89 -12.07
C THR A 80 3.78 13.21 -13.46
N ALA A 81 3.02 13.96 -14.28
CA ALA A 81 3.38 14.23 -15.67
C ALA A 81 4.71 14.99 -15.79
N HIS A 82 5.04 15.82 -14.80
CA HIS A 82 6.28 16.58 -14.71
C HIS A 82 7.44 15.83 -14.05
N LEU A 83 7.23 14.58 -13.59
CA LEU A 83 8.21 13.82 -12.85
C LEU A 83 8.88 12.76 -13.73
N GLY A 84 10.20 12.60 -13.56
CA GLY A 84 10.97 11.56 -14.24
C GLY A 84 10.59 10.15 -13.80
N ASP A 85 10.81 9.18 -14.68
CA ASP A 85 10.56 7.76 -14.39
C ASP A 85 11.52 7.20 -13.34
N CYS A 86 11.04 6.21 -12.59
CA CYS A 86 11.89 5.45 -11.68
C CYS A 86 12.68 4.43 -12.49
N HIS A 87 14.00 4.38 -12.32
CA HIS A 87 14.72 3.17 -12.71
C HIS A 87 14.48 2.13 -11.61
N GLU A 88 13.90 0.99 -11.99
CA GLU A 88 13.93 -0.19 -11.15
C GLU A 88 15.41 -0.57 -11.00
N ILE A 89 16.03 -0.19 -9.88
CA ILE A 89 17.20 -0.93 -9.42
C ILE A 89 16.63 -2.27 -8.95
N LEU A 90 16.32 -3.15 -9.91
CA LEU A 90 16.27 -4.56 -9.61
C LEU A 90 17.64 -4.82 -8.97
N PRO A 91 17.73 -5.33 -7.73
CA PRO A 91 18.98 -5.93 -7.31
C PRO A 91 19.23 -7.00 -8.35
N THR A 92 20.13 -6.73 -9.30
CA THR A 92 20.63 -7.74 -10.21
C THR A 92 21.22 -8.76 -9.26
N SER A 93 20.50 -9.85 -9.02
CA SER A 93 21.13 -11.04 -8.49
C SER A 93 22.12 -11.45 -9.59
N THR A 94 23.33 -10.92 -9.52
CA THR A 94 24.52 -11.59 -10.02
C THR A 94 24.65 -12.89 -9.22
N THR A 95 23.75 -13.83 -9.51
CA THR A 95 23.95 -15.25 -9.28
C THR A 95 24.56 -15.77 -10.57
N PRO A 96 25.79 -16.33 -10.54
CA PRO A 96 26.42 -16.88 -11.72
C PRO A 96 25.63 -18.10 -12.21
N ASP A 97 25.37 -18.12 -13.52
CA ASP A 97 25.03 -19.28 -14.36
C ASP A 97 24.29 -20.44 -13.68
N TYR A 98 22.94 -20.40 -13.67
CA TYR A 98 22.17 -21.64 -13.80
C TYR A 98 21.43 -21.62 -15.14
N LYS A 99 21.67 -22.65 -15.95
CA LYS A 99 21.21 -22.78 -17.32
C LYS A 99 19.67 -22.82 -17.37
N ILE A 100 19.05 -21.87 -18.07
CA ILE A 100 17.65 -21.94 -18.48
C ILE A 100 17.54 -22.99 -19.58
N PHE A 101 17.07 -24.19 -19.24
CA PHE A 101 16.57 -25.14 -20.23
C PHE A 101 15.08 -24.88 -20.46
N GLY A 102 14.74 -24.54 -21.71
CA GLY A 102 13.42 -24.79 -22.29
C GLY A 102 12.47 -23.59 -22.34
N GLY A 103 12.29 -23.04 -23.53
CA GLY A 103 10.99 -22.60 -24.02
C GLY A 103 10.82 -23.09 -25.47
N PRO A 104 9.68 -22.87 -26.15
CA PRO A 104 8.29 -22.92 -25.72
C PRO A 104 7.41 -23.79 -26.67
N THR A 105 6.33 -24.43 -26.20
CA THR A 105 5.18 -24.89 -27.03
C THR A 105 3.94 -24.92 -26.15
N SER A 106 3.01 -23.98 -26.34
CA SER A 106 1.71 -24.17 -27.02
C SER A 106 0.73 -25.14 -26.32
N ASP A 107 -0.48 -24.62 -26.16
CA ASP A 107 -1.76 -25.32 -26.15
C ASP A 107 -2.33 -25.88 -24.82
N MET A 108 -3.36 -25.13 -24.36
CA MET A 108 -4.75 -25.58 -24.25
C MET A 108 -5.17 -26.54 -23.10
N GLU A 109 -6.18 -26.04 -22.39
CA GLU A 109 -7.20 -26.68 -21.52
C GLU A 109 -6.78 -27.39 -20.23
N VAL A 110 -7.28 -26.88 -19.11
CA VAL A 110 -7.53 -27.68 -17.91
C VAL A 110 -9.02 -27.59 -17.56
N SER A 111 -9.66 -28.75 -17.66
CA SER A 111 -11.06 -29.05 -17.34
C SER A 111 -11.50 -28.60 -15.95
N SER A 112 -12.72 -28.08 -15.90
CA SER A 112 -13.49 -27.83 -14.68
C SER A 112 -14.03 -29.15 -14.11
N SER A 113 -13.73 -29.42 -12.83
CA SER A 113 -14.37 -30.50 -12.06
C SER A 113 -15.28 -29.90 -10.99
N SER A 114 -16.56 -30.23 -11.09
CA SER A 114 -17.62 -29.89 -10.13
C SER A 114 -17.51 -30.70 -8.83
N VAL A 115 -17.75 -30.06 -7.69
CA VAL A 115 -17.94 -30.73 -6.38
C VAL A 115 -19.29 -30.34 -5.79
N THR A 116 -20.00 -31.37 -5.31
CA THR A 116 -21.39 -31.41 -4.83
C THR A 116 -21.54 -30.93 -3.36
N THR A 117 -22.60 -30.14 -3.13
CA THR A 117 -23.59 -30.03 -2.01
C THR A 117 -23.20 -30.47 -0.57
N MET A 118 -23.46 -29.74 0.54
CA MET A 118 -24.78 -29.46 1.15
C MET A 118 -24.71 -28.57 2.43
N ALA A 119 -25.89 -28.08 2.82
CA ALA A 119 -26.42 -27.70 4.15
C ALA A 119 -26.15 -26.28 4.70
N SER A 120 -27.28 -25.60 4.94
CA SER A 120 -27.46 -24.25 5.48
C SER A 120 -27.37 -24.18 7.01
N ILE A 121 -26.71 -23.13 7.51
CA ILE A 121 -26.67 -22.70 8.92
C ILE A 121 -27.03 -21.20 8.93
N PRO A 122 -27.79 -20.66 9.90
CA PRO A 122 -28.27 -19.29 9.81
C PRO A 122 -27.14 -18.29 10.04
N GLU A 123 -26.99 -17.35 9.10
CA GLU A 123 -26.10 -16.20 9.23
C GLU A 123 -26.65 -15.22 10.28
N ILE A 124 -25.85 -14.98 11.31
CA ILE A 124 -26.02 -13.82 12.20
C ILE A 124 -25.43 -12.63 11.46
N THR A 125 -26.28 -11.71 11.01
CA THR A 125 -25.89 -10.48 10.33
C THR A 125 -25.17 -9.55 11.32
N PRO A 126 -23.89 -9.22 11.14
CA PRO A 126 -23.26 -8.19 11.96
C PRO A 126 -23.77 -6.82 11.48
N LYS A 127 -24.47 -6.10 12.35
CA LYS A 127 -24.82 -4.69 12.13
C LYS A 127 -23.54 -3.86 12.12
N VAL A 128 -23.08 -3.49 10.92
CA VAL A 128 -22.03 -2.48 10.72
C VAL A 128 -22.61 -1.13 11.12
N ILE A 129 -22.00 -0.47 12.11
CA ILE A 129 -22.34 0.90 12.48
C ILE A 129 -21.69 1.83 11.45
N ASP A 130 -22.51 2.32 10.52
CA ASP A 130 -22.16 3.29 9.47
C ASP A 130 -21.82 4.66 10.08
N THR A 131 -20.68 4.84 10.74
CA THR A 131 -20.27 6.20 11.14
C THR A 131 -18.78 6.43 11.33
N TRP A 132 -17.94 6.10 10.34
CA TRP A 132 -16.63 6.74 10.24
C TRP A 132 -16.26 7.01 8.78
N ARG A 133 -16.79 8.10 8.22
CA ARG A 133 -16.18 8.71 7.02
C ARG A 133 -14.90 9.42 7.47
N PRO A 134 -13.70 9.00 7.01
CA PRO A 134 -12.51 9.79 7.22
C PRO A 134 -12.65 11.13 6.47
N LYS A 135 -12.52 12.25 7.19
CA LYS A 135 -12.43 13.57 6.56
C LYS A 135 -11.06 13.66 5.88
N LEU A 136 -11.06 13.69 4.55
CA LEU A 136 -9.90 14.02 3.74
C LEU A 136 -9.52 15.47 4.05
N THR A 137 -8.41 15.69 4.77
CA THR A 137 -7.89 17.03 5.01
C THR A 137 -7.17 17.50 3.74
N SER A 138 -7.90 18.29 2.95
CA SER A 138 -7.47 19.21 1.89
C SER A 138 -5.98 19.24 1.49
N SER A 139 -5.75 18.99 0.21
CA SER A 139 -4.52 19.20 -0.56
C SER A 139 -3.85 20.55 -0.23
N ARG A 140 -2.75 20.55 0.52
CA ARG A 140 -1.88 21.73 0.61
C ARG A 140 -0.70 21.56 -0.34
N LYS A 141 -0.82 22.13 -1.54
CA LYS A 141 0.34 22.39 -2.40
C LYS A 141 1.06 23.62 -1.85
N PHE A 142 2.20 23.43 -1.19
CA PHE A 142 3.13 24.53 -0.93
C PHE A 142 4.21 24.49 -2.01
N VAL A 143 4.09 25.38 -2.99
CA VAL A 143 5.18 25.70 -3.91
C VAL A 143 6.01 26.77 -3.21
N VAL A 144 7.28 26.47 -2.94
CA VAL A 144 8.26 27.49 -2.51
C VAL A 144 8.42 28.47 -3.68
N GLN A 145 8.07 29.73 -3.44
CA GLN A 145 8.38 30.85 -4.33
C GLN A 145 9.79 31.33 -4.01
N ASP A 146 10.65 31.38 -5.02
CA ASP A 146 11.91 32.14 -5.02
C ASP A 146 11.60 33.64 -5.10
#